data_AF-X1GLV4-F1
#
_entry.id   AF-X1GLV4-F1
#
_cell.length_a   1.000
_cell.length_b   1.000
_cell.length_c   1.000
_cell.angle_alpha   90.00
_cell.angle_beta   90.00
_cell.angle_gamma   90.00
#
_symmetry.space_group_name_H-M   'P 1'
#
loop_
_entity.id
_entity.type
_entity.pdbx_description
1 polymer ?
#
loop_
_entity_poly.entity_id
_entity_poly.type
_entity_poly.pdbx_seq_one_letter_code
_entity_poly.pdbx_strand_id
1 'polypeptide(L)'
;GVIFGFSITPTKYNTEIIYSDELMKLLTDKGCTFGWYFTYIPIGNKPDVDLMQTPEQRLYGWRRVNYLRNKYPVFIGDFWNDGMHVGGCIAGGRDYFHINVKGDIEPCVFTHFATHNIKNSSLKEALNSPLFKAIRARQPYSKNLMMPCMIIDHPEILREICKECQPYPTHENAETILTDCREHLDKYSKEYEKLSKPFWEKVYEKNGDLPKTIPKKLEEVKIMIEGEK
;
A
#
# COMPACT_ATOMS: atom_id res chain seq x y z
N GLY A 1 -9.83 -4.57 -30.30
CA GLY A 1 -9.17 -3.60 -29.41
C GLY A 1 -8.27 -4.33 -28.42
N VAL A 2 -7.41 -3.61 -27.70
CA VAL A 2 -6.57 -4.14 -26.60
C VAL A 2 -7.16 -3.65 -25.28
N ILE A 3 -7.22 -4.52 -24.27
CA ILE A 3 -7.64 -4.13 -22.93
C ILE A 3 -6.61 -3.15 -22.37
N PHE A 4 -7.06 -1.99 -21.90
CA PHE A 4 -6.21 -1.04 -21.21
C PHE A 4 -6.77 -0.69 -19.83
N GLY A 5 -5.86 -0.27 -18.97
CA GLY A 5 -6.15 0.17 -17.62
C GLY A 5 -5.32 1.37 -17.21
N PHE A 6 -5.48 1.82 -15.96
CA PHE A 6 -4.67 2.88 -15.38
C PHE A 6 -3.76 2.37 -14.26
N SER A 7 -2.66 3.07 -14.03
CA SER A 7 -1.83 2.95 -12.83
C SER A 7 -1.52 4.36 -12.36
N ILE A 8 -2.05 4.74 -11.21
CA ILE A 8 -1.95 6.11 -10.70
C ILE A 8 -1.33 6.08 -9.31
N THR A 9 -0.41 7.01 -9.07
CA THR A 9 0.24 7.19 -7.78
C THR A 9 -0.36 8.39 -7.03
N PRO A 10 -1.15 8.15 -5.98
CA PRO A 10 -1.55 9.17 -5.03
C PRO A 10 -0.35 9.81 -4.35
N THR A 11 -0.35 11.15 -4.32
CA THR A 11 0.58 11.97 -3.55
C THR A 11 -0.19 13.00 -2.74
N LYS A 12 0.52 13.69 -1.85
CA LYS A 12 0.00 14.82 -1.08
C LYS A 12 -0.67 15.89 -1.95
N TYR A 13 -0.19 16.08 -3.18
CA TYR A 13 -0.55 17.21 -4.03
C TYR A 13 -1.61 16.90 -5.10
N ASN A 14 -1.97 15.63 -5.32
CA ASN A 14 -2.90 15.25 -6.38
C ASN A 14 -4.15 14.48 -5.89
N THR A 15 -4.27 14.23 -4.58
CA THR A 15 -5.26 13.31 -4.00
C THR A 15 -6.70 13.55 -4.51
N GLU A 16 -7.20 14.79 -4.49
CA GLU A 16 -8.58 15.07 -4.96
C GLU A 16 -8.78 14.79 -6.45
N ILE A 17 -7.77 15.06 -7.27
CA ILE A 17 -7.84 14.91 -8.73
C ILE A 17 -7.89 13.43 -9.09
N ILE A 18 -7.01 12.63 -8.50
CA ILE A 18 -6.85 11.22 -8.90
C ILE A 18 -7.99 10.30 -8.44
N TYR A 19 -8.73 10.70 -7.41
CA TYR A 19 -9.92 10.00 -6.91
C TYR A 19 -11.22 10.70 -7.36
N SER A 20 -11.14 11.68 -8.25
CA SER A 20 -12.29 12.46 -8.71
C SER A 20 -13.24 11.64 -9.60
N ASP A 21 -14.50 12.04 -9.62
CA ASP A 21 -15.48 11.51 -10.56
C ASP A 21 -15.12 11.87 -12.01
N GLU A 22 -14.56 13.07 -12.20
CA GLU A 22 -14.16 13.63 -13.48
C GLU A 22 -13.09 12.76 -14.16
N LEU A 23 -12.04 12.39 -13.42
CA LEU A 23 -10.99 11.50 -13.95
C LEU A 23 -11.54 10.10 -14.23
N MET A 24 -12.32 9.54 -13.31
CA MET A 24 -12.86 8.19 -13.49
C MET A 24 -13.82 8.12 -14.68
N LYS A 25 -14.65 9.15 -14.88
CA LYS A 25 -15.50 9.28 -16.06
C LYS A 25 -14.67 9.36 -17.34
N LEU A 26 -13.63 10.21 -17.36
CA LEU A 26 -12.73 10.32 -18.52
C LEU A 26 -12.07 8.98 -18.89
N LEU A 27 -11.60 8.24 -17.89
CA LEU A 27 -10.98 6.92 -18.09
C LEU A 27 -12.01 5.92 -18.62
N THR A 28 -13.21 5.89 -18.04
CA THR A 28 -14.32 5.03 -18.48
C THR A 28 -14.73 5.34 -19.92
N ASP A 29 -14.92 6.62 -20.26
CA ASP A 29 -15.30 7.08 -21.60
C ASP A 29 -14.26 6.68 -22.67
N LYS A 30 -12.98 6.59 -22.28
CA LYS A 30 -11.90 6.12 -23.16
C LYS A 30 -11.86 4.60 -23.32
N GLY A 31 -12.64 3.84 -22.54
CA GLY A 31 -12.69 2.37 -22.57
C GLY A 31 -11.81 1.68 -21.53
N CYS A 32 -11.44 2.37 -20.44
CA CYS A 32 -10.64 1.78 -19.36
C CYS A 32 -11.45 0.68 -18.66
N THR A 33 -10.82 -0.47 -18.42
CA THR A 33 -11.52 -1.65 -17.86
C THR A 33 -11.01 -2.05 -16.48
N PHE A 34 -9.77 -1.71 -16.14
CA PHE A 34 -9.19 -1.95 -14.83
C PHE A 34 -8.23 -0.84 -14.41
N GLY A 35 -7.88 -0.75 -13.14
CA GLY A 35 -6.88 0.20 -12.69
C GLY A 35 -6.38 -0.04 -11.29
N TRP A 36 -5.19 0.51 -11.03
CA TRP A 36 -4.47 0.34 -9.79
C TRP A 36 -4.09 1.69 -9.19
N TYR A 37 -4.35 1.84 -7.89
CA TYR A 37 -3.76 2.90 -7.09
C TYR A 37 -2.57 2.35 -6.33
N PHE A 38 -1.42 3.01 -6.50
CA PHE A 38 -0.19 2.72 -5.78
C PHE A 38 0.21 3.93 -4.95
N THR A 39 -0.13 3.92 -3.66
CA THR A 39 0.30 4.96 -2.71
C THR A 39 1.79 5.21 -2.85
N TYR A 40 2.18 6.48 -2.93
CA TYR A 40 3.58 6.84 -2.97
C TYR A 40 4.31 6.35 -1.71
N ILE A 41 5.40 5.62 -1.92
CA ILE A 41 6.33 5.15 -0.88
C ILE A 41 7.65 5.89 -1.07
N PRO A 42 8.26 6.43 -0.01
CA PRO A 42 9.50 7.20 -0.12
C PRO A 42 10.69 6.26 -0.31
N ILE A 43 10.80 5.66 -1.50
CA ILE A 43 11.86 4.74 -1.91
C ILE A 43 12.26 5.03 -3.35
N GLY A 44 13.52 4.73 -3.70
CA GLY A 44 14.07 4.89 -5.05
C GLY A 44 15.18 5.94 -5.08
N ASN A 45 15.34 6.62 -6.22
CA ASN A 45 16.47 7.52 -6.46
C ASN A 45 16.51 8.72 -5.50
N LYS A 46 15.36 9.35 -5.23
CA LYS A 46 15.23 10.52 -4.33
C LYS A 46 14.01 10.36 -3.42
N PRO A 47 14.12 9.56 -2.34
CA PRO A 47 13.07 9.40 -1.35
C PRO A 47 12.65 10.76 -0.78
N ASP A 48 11.37 11.07 -0.86
CA ASP A 48 10.80 12.32 -0.37
C ASP A 48 9.51 12.04 0.39
N VAL A 49 9.54 12.20 1.71
CA VAL A 49 8.39 11.97 2.59
C VAL A 49 7.30 13.04 2.45
N ASP A 50 7.63 14.22 1.92
CA ASP A 50 6.64 15.29 1.73
C ASP A 50 5.66 15.00 0.58
N LEU A 51 6.00 14.06 -0.30
CA LEU A 51 5.10 13.55 -1.35
C LEU A 51 4.10 12.51 -0.84
N MET A 52 4.34 11.88 0.32
CA MET A 52 3.41 10.90 0.88
C MET A 52 2.05 11.55 1.18
N GLN A 53 0.98 10.83 0.88
CA GLN A 53 -0.35 11.23 1.33
C GLN A 53 -0.37 11.33 2.86
N THR A 54 -1.03 12.33 3.43
CA THR A 54 -1.31 12.35 4.88
C THR A 54 -2.23 11.18 5.27
N PRO A 55 -2.30 10.80 6.56
CA PRO A 55 -3.25 9.79 7.04
C PRO A 55 -4.70 10.06 6.59
N GLU A 56 -5.15 11.32 6.64
CA GLU A 56 -6.48 11.73 6.19
C GLU A 56 -6.66 11.61 4.68
N GLN A 57 -5.63 11.93 3.88
CA GLN A 57 -5.65 11.75 2.43
C GLN A 57 -5.68 10.26 2.03
N ARG A 58 -5.03 9.38 2.80
CA ARG A 58 -5.14 7.94 2.60
C ARG A 58 -6.54 7.44 2.95
N LEU A 59 -7.12 7.90 4.06
CA LEU A 59 -8.50 7.55 4.44
C LEU A 59 -9.53 8.06 3.42
N TYR A 60 -9.32 9.27 2.87
CA TYR A 60 -10.07 9.80 1.74
C TYR A 60 -9.99 8.82 0.55
N GLY A 61 -8.78 8.39 0.18
CA GLY A 61 -8.55 7.39 -0.88
C GLY A 61 -9.35 6.11 -0.66
N TRP A 62 -9.27 5.50 0.53
CA TRP A 62 -10.06 4.32 0.89
C TRP A 62 -11.56 4.54 0.64
N ARG A 63 -12.13 5.64 1.15
CA ARG A 63 -13.57 5.89 1.00
C ARG A 63 -13.96 6.16 -0.46
N ARG A 64 -13.12 6.90 -1.20
CA ARG A 64 -13.32 7.20 -2.63
C ARG A 64 -13.25 5.94 -3.48
N VAL A 65 -12.25 5.08 -3.31
CA VAL A 65 -12.11 3.83 -4.08
C VAL A 65 -13.32 2.93 -3.88
N ASN A 66 -13.80 2.78 -2.65
CA ASN A 66 -15.04 2.06 -2.35
C ASN A 66 -16.24 2.65 -3.13
N TYR A 67 -16.35 3.97 -3.24
CA TYR A 67 -17.40 4.60 -4.04
C TYR A 67 -17.21 4.39 -5.55
N LEU A 68 -16.01 4.68 -6.07
CA LEU A 68 -15.71 4.61 -7.50
C LEU A 68 -15.91 3.20 -8.05
N ARG A 69 -15.46 2.16 -7.32
CA ARG A 69 -15.60 0.75 -7.75
C ARG A 69 -17.05 0.26 -7.82
N ASN A 70 -17.96 0.90 -7.08
CA ASN A 70 -19.39 0.58 -7.09
C ASN A 70 -20.18 1.41 -8.11
N LYS A 71 -19.60 2.52 -8.60
CA LYS A 71 -20.27 3.46 -9.52
C LYS A 71 -19.86 3.27 -10.97
N TYR A 72 -18.57 3.04 -11.23
CA TYR A 72 -18.02 2.97 -12.58
C TYR A 72 -17.71 1.51 -12.95
N PRO A 73 -17.87 1.12 -14.24
CA PRO A 73 -17.62 -0.24 -14.70
C PRO A 73 -16.12 -0.52 -14.90
N VAL A 74 -15.31 -0.20 -13.89
CA VAL A 74 -13.85 -0.36 -13.89
C VAL A 74 -13.47 -1.19 -12.68
N PHE A 75 -12.72 -2.27 -12.88
CA PHE A 75 -12.13 -3.00 -11.76
C PHE A 75 -11.02 -2.13 -11.14
N ILE A 76 -11.17 -1.73 -9.89
CA ILE A 76 -10.19 -0.89 -9.19
C ILE A 76 -9.60 -1.68 -8.04
N GLY A 77 -8.26 -1.72 -7.95
CA GLY A 77 -7.54 -2.17 -6.76
C GLY A 77 -6.69 -1.06 -6.16
N ASP A 78 -6.71 -0.95 -4.83
CA ASP A 78 -5.84 -0.04 -4.07
C ASP A 78 -4.85 -0.83 -3.22
N PHE A 79 -3.57 -0.78 -3.56
CA PHE A 79 -2.55 -1.66 -2.96
C PHE A 79 -2.37 -1.49 -1.44
N TRP A 80 -2.74 -0.34 -0.87
CA TRP A 80 -2.58 -0.07 0.56
C TRP A 80 -3.89 0.05 1.33
N ASN A 81 -5.00 0.33 0.66
CA ASN A 81 -6.30 0.43 1.31
C ASN A 81 -7.16 -0.84 1.14
N ASP A 82 -6.85 -1.74 0.20
CA ASP A 82 -7.65 -2.95 -0.06
C ASP A 82 -7.14 -4.22 0.68
N GLY A 83 -6.37 -4.07 1.76
CA GLY A 83 -5.80 -5.22 2.48
C GLY A 83 -6.86 -6.19 3.03
N MET A 84 -8.06 -5.72 3.37
CA MET A 84 -9.20 -6.58 3.75
C MET A 84 -9.66 -7.55 2.66
N HIS A 85 -9.46 -7.21 1.38
CA HIS A 85 -9.88 -8.04 0.26
C HIS A 85 -8.88 -9.15 -0.07
N VAL A 86 -7.63 -9.01 0.38
CA VAL A 86 -6.52 -9.94 0.09
C VAL A 86 -5.88 -10.54 1.35
N GLY A 87 -6.45 -10.31 2.53
CA GLY A 87 -5.92 -10.84 3.80
C GLY A 87 -4.60 -10.18 4.27
N GLY A 88 -4.42 -8.88 4.01
CA GLY A 88 -3.24 -8.11 4.40
C GLY A 88 -2.11 -8.13 3.35
N CYS A 89 -0.85 -8.01 3.79
CA CYS A 89 0.31 -7.94 2.89
C CYS A 89 0.46 -9.19 2.02
N ILE A 90 0.49 -9.02 0.70
CA ILE A 90 0.69 -10.12 -0.26
C ILE A 90 2.18 -10.47 -0.51
N ALA A 91 3.11 -9.73 0.12
CA ALA A 91 4.56 -9.82 -0.09
C ALA A 91 5.19 -11.12 0.45
N GLY A 92 6.47 -11.33 0.14
CA GLY A 92 7.25 -12.46 0.64
C GLY A 92 6.86 -13.76 -0.02
N GLY A 93 6.36 -13.72 -1.26
CA GLY A 93 5.94 -14.90 -1.99
C GLY A 93 4.71 -15.58 -1.39
N ARG A 94 3.90 -14.86 -0.60
CA ARG A 94 2.57 -15.35 -0.17
C ARG A 94 1.66 -15.45 -1.40
N ASP A 95 1.54 -14.33 -2.11
CA ASP A 95 0.81 -14.25 -3.37
C ASP A 95 1.65 -13.62 -4.49
N TYR A 96 2.67 -12.81 -4.13
CA TYR A 96 3.59 -12.23 -5.11
C TYR A 96 5.01 -12.02 -4.56
N PHE A 97 5.94 -11.82 -5.49
CA PHE A 97 7.31 -11.34 -5.26
C PHE A 97 7.80 -10.61 -6.53
N HIS A 98 8.95 -9.95 -6.45
CA HIS A 98 9.51 -9.16 -7.53
C HIS A 98 10.88 -9.71 -7.94
N ILE A 99 11.15 -9.81 -9.25
CA ILE A 99 12.50 -10.06 -9.76
C ILE A 99 12.91 -8.79 -10.50
N ASN A 100 13.92 -8.09 -9.98
CA ASN A 100 14.37 -6.84 -10.58
C ASN A 100 15.21 -7.09 -11.86
N VAL A 101 15.60 -6.01 -12.54
CA VAL A 101 16.39 -6.07 -13.79
C VAL A 101 17.79 -6.67 -13.64
N LYS A 102 18.34 -6.70 -12.41
CA LYS A 102 19.63 -7.35 -12.10
C LYS A 102 19.47 -8.85 -11.81
N GLY A 103 18.23 -9.31 -11.63
CA GLY A 103 17.86 -10.68 -11.30
C GLY A 103 17.64 -10.92 -9.81
N ASP A 104 17.72 -9.89 -8.96
CA ASP A 104 17.52 -10.07 -7.52
C ASP A 104 16.07 -10.40 -7.21
N ILE A 105 15.86 -11.39 -6.35
CA ILE A 105 14.53 -11.87 -5.97
C ILE A 105 14.12 -11.13 -4.70
N GLU A 106 13.36 -10.06 -4.89
CA GLU A 106 12.84 -9.16 -3.85
C GLU A 106 11.46 -9.63 -3.37
N PRO A 107 11.14 -9.54 -2.06
CA PRO A 107 9.87 -10.01 -1.54
C PRO A 107 8.68 -9.12 -1.94
N CYS A 108 8.94 -7.89 -2.36
CA CYS A 108 7.96 -6.89 -2.74
C CYS A 108 8.63 -5.87 -3.67
N VAL A 109 7.89 -5.33 -4.64
CA VAL A 109 8.44 -4.31 -5.57
C VAL A 109 8.86 -3.00 -4.88
N PHE A 110 8.41 -2.78 -3.65
CA PHE A 110 8.79 -1.65 -2.79
C PHE A 110 9.77 -2.05 -1.67
N THR A 111 10.18 -3.33 -1.58
CA THR A 111 11.16 -3.81 -0.60
C THR A 111 12.42 -4.23 -1.35
N HIS A 112 13.27 -3.24 -1.67
CA HIS A 112 14.49 -3.42 -2.46
C HIS A 112 15.63 -4.09 -1.67
N PHE A 113 15.35 -5.27 -1.11
CA PHE A 113 16.27 -6.11 -0.36
C PHE A 113 16.16 -7.55 -0.86
N ALA A 114 17.30 -8.23 -1.01
CA ALA A 114 17.33 -9.61 -1.44
C ALA A 114 18.39 -10.42 -0.69
N THR A 115 18.24 -11.74 -0.74
CA THR A 115 19.28 -12.71 -0.34
C THR A 115 19.68 -13.62 -1.49
N HIS A 116 18.89 -13.64 -2.58
CA HIS A 116 18.99 -14.59 -3.68
C HIS A 116 18.82 -13.85 -5.02
N ASN A 117 19.52 -14.34 -6.05
CA ASN A 117 19.40 -13.85 -7.41
C ASN A 117 19.06 -15.01 -8.36
N ILE A 118 18.14 -14.79 -9.30
CA ILE A 118 17.64 -15.84 -10.20
C ILE A 118 18.74 -16.45 -11.08
N LYS A 119 19.86 -15.75 -11.27
CA LYS A 119 21.00 -16.23 -12.07
C LYS A 119 21.81 -17.32 -11.37
N ASN A 120 21.75 -17.39 -10.03
CA ASN A 120 22.57 -18.29 -9.22
C ASN A 120 21.77 -19.07 -8.16
N SER A 121 20.44 -18.96 -8.17
CA SER A 121 19.55 -19.69 -7.27
C SER A 121 18.20 -19.98 -7.94
N SER A 122 17.52 -21.02 -7.49
CA SER A 122 16.17 -21.33 -7.93
C SER A 122 15.12 -20.51 -7.18
N LEU A 123 13.95 -20.31 -7.79
CA LEU A 123 12.80 -19.71 -7.11
C LEU A 123 12.41 -20.50 -5.86
N LYS A 124 12.51 -21.83 -5.90
CA LYS A 124 12.19 -22.68 -4.74
C LYS A 124 13.11 -22.37 -3.56
N GLU A 125 14.40 -22.18 -3.79
CA GLU A 125 15.36 -21.80 -2.73
C GLU A 125 15.05 -20.40 -2.20
N ALA A 126 14.90 -19.41 -3.10
CA ALA A 126 14.62 -18.03 -2.72
C ALA A 126 13.31 -17.88 -1.91
N LEU A 127 12.21 -18.51 -2.36
CA LEU A 127 10.91 -18.48 -1.67
C LEU A 127 10.94 -19.21 -0.31
N ASN A 128 11.88 -20.13 -0.10
CA ASN A 128 12.10 -20.84 1.15
C ASN A 128 13.24 -20.23 2.00
N SER A 129 13.84 -19.14 1.56
CA SER A 129 14.89 -18.41 2.29
C SER A 129 14.39 -17.88 3.65
N PRO A 130 15.30 -17.62 4.60
CA PRO A 130 14.96 -16.95 5.86
C PRO A 130 14.20 -15.63 5.65
N LEU A 131 14.63 -14.78 4.70
CA LEU A 131 13.97 -13.51 4.40
C LEU A 131 12.48 -13.69 4.06
N PHE A 132 12.17 -14.57 3.11
CA PHE A 132 10.80 -14.79 2.66
C PHE A 132 9.95 -15.47 3.74
N LYS A 133 10.52 -16.42 4.49
CA LYS A 133 9.82 -17.07 5.62
C LYS A 133 9.54 -16.11 6.76
N ALA A 134 10.50 -15.25 7.11
CA ALA A 134 10.35 -14.26 8.18
C ALA A 134 9.25 -13.23 7.88
N ILE A 135 9.11 -12.83 6.62
CA ILE A 135 8.02 -11.96 6.14
C ILE A 135 6.67 -12.67 6.30
N ARG A 136 6.52 -13.90 5.77
CA ARG A 136 5.26 -14.64 5.83
C ARG A 136 4.86 -15.03 7.25
N ALA A 137 5.82 -15.36 8.11
CA ALA A 137 5.57 -15.75 9.50
C ALA A 137 4.98 -14.61 10.36
N ARG A 138 5.19 -13.36 9.96
CA ARG A 138 4.64 -12.17 10.64
C ARG A 138 3.35 -11.66 10.02
N GLN A 139 2.89 -12.23 8.90
CA GLN A 139 1.65 -11.83 8.24
C GLN A 139 0.43 -12.53 8.88
N PRO A 140 -0.73 -11.83 9.02
CA PRO A 140 -0.88 -10.39 8.85
C PRO A 140 -0.19 -9.62 9.98
N TYR A 141 0.36 -8.45 9.65
CA TYR A 141 1.14 -7.63 10.58
C TYR A 141 0.31 -7.00 11.70
N SER A 142 -0.98 -6.79 11.46
CA SER A 142 -1.96 -6.42 12.47
C SER A 142 -3.34 -6.98 12.14
N LYS A 143 -4.26 -6.92 13.10
CA LYS A 143 -5.67 -7.27 12.88
C LYS A 143 -6.38 -6.27 11.97
N ASN A 144 -5.95 -5.01 11.97
CA ASN A 144 -6.49 -3.96 11.13
C ASN A 144 -5.90 -4.07 9.70
N LEU A 145 -6.62 -4.72 8.78
CA LEU A 145 -6.12 -4.94 7.43
C LEU A 145 -6.18 -3.69 6.52
N MET A 146 -6.64 -2.53 7.02
CA MET A 146 -6.35 -1.25 6.36
C MET A 146 -4.88 -0.84 6.52
N MET A 147 -4.12 -1.55 7.36
CA MET A 147 -2.70 -1.34 7.64
C MET A 147 -1.85 -2.54 7.19
N PRO A 148 -1.83 -2.92 5.90
CA PRO A 148 -1.21 -4.16 5.47
C PRO A 148 0.32 -4.09 5.31
N CYS A 149 0.96 -2.92 5.26
CA CYS A 149 2.32 -2.80 4.76
C CYS A 149 3.40 -2.75 5.85
N MET A 150 4.38 -3.65 5.79
CA MET A 150 5.56 -3.60 6.69
C MET A 150 6.51 -2.40 6.46
N ILE A 151 6.26 -1.55 5.46
CA ILE A 151 7.06 -0.34 5.21
C ILE A 151 6.43 0.88 5.91
N ILE A 152 5.16 1.18 5.62
CA ILE A 152 4.51 2.41 6.08
C ILE A 152 3.51 2.19 7.22
N ASP A 153 3.01 0.98 7.39
CA ASP A 153 2.01 0.66 8.42
C ASP A 153 2.65 0.01 9.65
N HIS A 154 3.63 -0.87 9.43
CA HIS A 154 4.37 -1.59 10.47
C HIS A 154 5.89 -1.53 10.21
N PRO A 155 6.50 -0.33 10.11
CA PRO A 155 7.92 -0.14 9.76
C PRO A 155 8.90 -0.89 10.68
N GLU A 156 8.51 -1.15 11.93
CA GLU A 156 9.26 -1.96 12.89
C GLU A 156 9.45 -3.40 12.42
N ILE A 157 8.43 -3.98 11.78
CA ILE A 157 8.50 -5.37 11.27
C ILE A 157 9.57 -5.49 10.18
N LEU A 158 9.62 -4.55 9.23
CA LEU A 158 10.66 -4.60 8.20
C LEU A 158 12.06 -4.42 8.81
N ARG A 159 12.22 -3.52 9.77
CA ARG A 159 13.50 -3.32 10.48
C ARG A 159 13.96 -4.58 11.22
N GLU A 160 13.04 -5.26 11.91
CA GLU A 160 13.31 -6.54 12.57
C GLU A 160 13.72 -7.63 11.58
N ILE A 161 12.99 -7.78 10.48
CA ILE A 161 13.29 -8.76 9.43
C ILE A 161 14.65 -8.48 8.80
N CYS A 162 14.98 -7.22 8.51
CA CYS A 162 16.29 -6.87 7.95
C CYS A 162 17.42 -7.16 8.94
N LYS A 163 17.21 -6.88 10.24
CA LYS A 163 18.18 -7.21 11.29
C LYS A 163 18.39 -8.73 11.45
N GLU A 164 17.31 -9.51 11.35
CA GLU A 164 17.32 -10.97 11.49
C GLU A 164 17.95 -11.66 10.28
N CYS A 165 17.54 -11.27 9.07
CA CYS A 165 17.86 -11.98 7.84
C CYS A 165 19.07 -11.42 7.10
N GLN A 166 19.53 -10.21 7.46
CA GLN A 166 20.66 -9.50 6.86
C GLN A 166 20.63 -9.51 5.31
N PRO A 167 19.50 -9.14 4.67
CA PRO A 167 19.47 -9.06 3.21
C PRO A 167 20.33 -7.90 2.72
N TYR A 168 20.90 -8.03 1.52
CA TYR A 168 21.63 -6.92 0.90
C TYR A 168 20.66 -5.97 0.16
N PRO A 169 20.95 -4.66 0.11
CA PRO A 169 20.17 -3.72 -0.68
C PRO A 169 20.38 -3.97 -2.19
N THR A 170 19.31 -3.85 -2.97
CA THR A 170 19.30 -4.16 -4.42
C THR A 170 19.22 -2.90 -5.30
N HIS A 171 18.87 -1.77 -4.68
CA HIS A 171 18.81 -0.44 -5.27
C HIS A 171 19.57 0.57 -4.40
N GLU A 172 20.12 1.61 -5.02
CA GLU A 172 20.70 2.75 -4.30
C GLU A 172 19.63 3.39 -3.39
N ASN A 173 19.97 3.79 -2.17
CA ASN A 173 19.01 4.33 -1.20
C ASN A 173 17.91 3.35 -0.75
N ALA A 174 18.01 2.03 -1.01
CA ALA A 174 17.03 1.07 -0.49
C ALA A 174 16.93 1.11 1.05
N GLU A 175 18.00 1.47 1.74
CA GLU A 175 18.07 1.54 3.20
C GLU A 175 17.40 2.79 3.79
N THR A 176 17.06 3.82 3.01
CA THR A 176 16.50 5.07 3.55
C THR A 176 15.18 4.86 4.28
N ILE A 177 14.38 3.87 3.86
CA ILE A 177 13.14 3.49 4.57
C ILE A 177 13.40 2.88 5.96
N LEU A 178 14.62 2.40 6.22
CA LEU A 178 15.07 1.89 7.52
C LEU A 178 15.79 2.98 8.35
N THR A 179 16.41 3.96 7.68
CA THR A 179 17.23 5.01 8.27
C THR A 179 16.57 6.39 8.19
N ASP A 180 16.71 7.10 7.08
CA ASP A 180 16.41 8.53 6.93
C ASP A 180 14.91 8.83 7.04
N CYS A 181 14.06 7.94 6.51
CA CYS A 181 12.61 8.08 6.59
C CYS A 181 12.01 7.51 7.89
N ARG A 182 12.82 6.88 8.75
CA ARG A 182 12.36 6.10 9.90
C ARG A 182 11.40 6.85 10.80
N GLU A 183 11.77 8.05 11.26
CA GLU A 183 10.95 8.81 12.20
C GLU A 183 9.61 9.23 11.58
N HIS A 184 9.62 9.60 10.30
CA HIS A 184 8.41 9.94 9.57
C HIS A 184 7.49 8.73 9.42
N LEU A 185 8.02 7.56 9.04
CA LEU A 185 7.24 6.33 8.89
C LEU A 185 6.67 5.86 10.24
N ASP A 186 7.45 5.94 11.32
CA ASP A 186 7.00 5.62 12.69
C ASP A 186 5.86 6.53 13.14
N LYS A 187 5.92 7.82 12.79
CA LYS A 187 4.86 8.78 13.08
C LYS A 187 3.62 8.50 12.21
N TYR A 188 3.82 8.32 10.90
CA TYR A 188 2.75 8.06 9.94
C TYR A 188 1.93 6.82 10.29
N SER A 189 2.61 5.72 10.62
CA SER A 189 2.00 4.46 11.06
C SER A 189 1.07 4.70 12.26
N LYS A 190 1.54 5.36 13.31
CA LYS A 190 0.76 5.63 14.54
C LYS A 190 -0.44 6.54 14.29
N GLU A 191 -0.25 7.59 13.48
CA GLU A 191 -1.33 8.51 13.13
C GLU A 191 -2.41 7.81 12.31
N TYR A 192 -2.02 6.99 11.34
CA TYR A 192 -2.95 6.24 10.51
C TYR A 192 -3.63 5.09 11.28
N GLU A 193 -2.97 4.44 12.23
CA GLU A 193 -3.58 3.46 13.13
C GLU A 193 -4.72 4.09 13.92
N LYS A 194 -4.44 5.20 14.61
CA LYS A 194 -5.44 5.93 15.38
C LYS A 194 -6.62 6.35 14.53
N LEU A 195 -6.36 6.76 13.29
CA LEU A 195 -7.38 7.25 12.37
C LEU A 195 -8.22 6.12 11.76
N SER A 196 -7.60 5.03 11.33
CA SER A 196 -8.27 3.94 10.61
C SER A 196 -9.01 2.97 11.54
N LYS A 197 -8.57 2.82 12.79
CA LYS A 197 -9.12 1.84 13.75
C LYS A 197 -10.64 1.91 13.91
N PRO A 198 -11.29 3.08 14.13
CA PRO A 198 -12.75 3.13 14.27
C PRO A 198 -13.48 2.65 13.00
N PHE A 199 -12.96 2.98 11.82
CA PHE A 199 -13.50 2.52 10.54
C PHE A 199 -13.33 1.02 10.36
N TRP A 200 -12.16 0.49 10.74
CA TRP A 200 -11.89 -0.94 10.72
C TRP A 200 -12.88 -1.73 11.60
N GLU A 201 -12.99 -1.33 12.86
CA GLU A 201 -13.87 -1.97 13.84
C GLU A 201 -15.34 -1.94 13.39
N LYS A 202 -15.79 -0.80 12.87
CA LYS A 202 -17.17 -0.65 12.40
C LYS A 202 -17.43 -1.49 11.14
N VAL A 203 -16.66 -1.28 10.08
CA VAL A 203 -16.98 -1.80 8.75
C VAL A 203 -16.63 -3.28 8.64
N TYR A 204 -15.48 -3.71 9.17
CA TYR A 204 -14.94 -5.03 8.90
C TYR A 204 -15.01 -5.99 10.09
N GLU A 205 -14.90 -5.51 11.33
CA GLU A 205 -15.07 -6.40 12.50
C GLU A 205 -16.54 -6.59 12.89
N LYS A 206 -17.33 -5.51 12.86
CA LYS A 206 -18.76 -5.52 13.20
C LYS A 206 -19.67 -5.70 11.99
N ASN A 207 -19.12 -5.83 10.78
CA ASN A 207 -19.87 -5.91 9.51
C ASN A 207 -20.87 -4.74 9.33
N GLY A 208 -20.50 -3.55 9.79
CA GLY A 208 -21.31 -2.35 9.65
C GLY A 208 -21.20 -1.73 8.26
N ASP A 209 -22.07 -0.77 7.98
CA ASP A 209 -22.05 -0.03 6.72
C ASP A 209 -20.81 0.87 6.61
N LEU A 210 -20.34 1.07 5.38
CA LEU A 210 -19.39 2.12 5.04
C LEU A 210 -19.93 3.50 5.48
N PRO A 211 -19.06 4.47 5.82
CA PRO A 211 -19.48 5.83 6.14
C PRO A 211 -20.37 6.41 5.05
N LYS A 212 -21.51 7.01 5.43
CA LYS A 212 -22.46 7.61 4.48
C LYS A 212 -21.82 8.75 3.70
N THR A 213 -20.96 9.52 4.36
CA THR A 213 -20.17 10.59 3.75
C THR A 213 -19.20 10.00 2.73
N ILE A 214 -19.33 10.42 1.47
CA ILE A 214 -18.33 10.18 0.42
C ILE A 214 -17.66 11.53 0.19
N PRO A 215 -16.47 11.78 0.76
CA PRO A 215 -15.84 13.08 0.64
C PRO A 215 -15.55 13.35 -0.84
N LYS A 216 -15.89 14.53 -1.35
CA LYS A 216 -15.44 15.01 -2.66
C LYS A 216 -14.21 15.89 -2.51
N LYS A 217 -14.13 16.61 -1.40
CA LYS A 217 -13.00 17.45 -1.00
C LYS A 217 -12.33 16.93 0.27
N LEU A 218 -11.05 17.27 0.45
CA LEU A 218 -10.27 16.81 1.59
C LEU A 218 -10.82 17.32 2.93
N GLU A 219 -11.36 18.55 2.97
CA GLU A 219 -11.99 19.10 4.17
C GLU A 219 -13.19 18.28 4.66
N GLU A 220 -13.89 17.58 3.76
CA GLU A 220 -15.05 16.74 4.09
C GLU A 220 -14.66 15.44 4.81
N VAL A 221 -13.37 15.08 4.81
CA VAL A 221 -12.86 13.92 5.57
C VAL A 221 -13.10 14.13 7.06
N LYS A 222 -13.03 15.36 7.56
CA LYS A 222 -13.31 15.66 8.97
C LYS A 222 -14.77 15.36 9.34
N ILE A 223 -15.70 15.71 8.45
CA ILE A 223 -17.13 15.40 8.61
C ILE A 223 -17.33 13.88 8.66
N MET A 224 -16.62 13.15 7.78
CA MET A 224 -16.64 11.69 7.79
C MET A 224 -16.08 11.10 9.10
N ILE A 225 -15.00 11.65 9.64
CA ILE A 225 -14.41 11.19 10.91
C ILE A 225 -15.33 11.52 12.10
N GLU A 226 -15.92 12.72 12.13
CA GLU A 226 -16.81 13.17 13.20
C GLU A 226 -18.12 12.39 13.24
N GLY A 227 -18.67 12.01 12.07
CA GLY A 227 -19.87 11.20 11.98
C GLY A 227 -19.70 9.73 12.42
N GLU A 228 -18.47 9.32 12.72
CA GLU A 228 -18.11 7.96 13.16
C GLU A 228 -17.66 7.90 14.64
N LYS A 229 -17.68 9.05 15.34
CA LYS A 229 -17.49 9.14 16.78
C LYS A 229 -18.83 9.04 17.50
#